data_AF-A0A4Z0YVN5-F1
#
_entry.id   AF-A0A4Z0YVN5-F1
#
_cell.length_a   1.000
_cell.length_b   1.000
_cell.length_c   1.000
_cell.angle_alpha   90.00
_cell.angle_beta   90.00
_cell.angle_gamma   90.00
#
_symmetry.space_group_name_H-M   'P 1'
#
loop_
_entity.id
_entity.type
_entity.pdbx_description
1 polymer ?
#
loop_
_entity_poly.entity_id
_entity_poly.type
_entity_poly.pdbx_seq_one_letter_code
_entity_poly.pdbx_strand_id
1 'polypeptide(L)'
;MASTGPRITPGSLGSLGAKFEDFDLREVFLKAKPHTENINSQNFVVEFGPERARIAFDLDSDDMELLLRSERDVKHYPIRWINVWNPSTQSRAMKAIGDHYEFSERLVRLMYLSAQLQSPNAPRRARGRHGLTKRFQRHEDRHEDVELGAVGNPANGDFQLDSPVAPQFQKESIELMGELDDDSMELYLQVKNTVNYFSTDQTQKAFCIGAHWLHKRPVGNHEFHNKSMMPPKHWQWLTLCNDHTVLSIHEQPSFEPVPENEDEDQWKADELRNMRANTLDVLLQLSQEGFDLYRRKPLSLNSVRRPLNKWHSRDKPSLDRHETGMSFAIAGEPVSLADEGTSNLFYYLFEDYVAAGPLKTAERKLEQMTNKVLESTRPMIRKKSIDIIPTLHHLSKDLRELKHLFENYKNLISKITALGKVDAQVRNGHAEDARRVMLTDTALSRFERLGDRLQYLMLNSIEGYLGEINALSSTYFNLTQQKDSEATARLTRSATLLAKLSVFFLPISFLTSYFSIQIEDLYTYWHGTDYWYSFAVIASLSFLALFFFSRLLMFASDTLDEWASRISAWCRKMLQAMGFKIRDNDD
;
A
#
# COMPACT_ATOMS: atom_id res chain seq x y z
N MET A 1 46.80 -31.89 15.97
CA MET A 1 46.75 -32.95 14.93
C MET A 1 45.50 -32.69 14.11
N ALA A 2 45.69 -32.40 12.82
CA ALA A 2 44.66 -31.95 11.90
C ALA A 2 43.59 -33.03 11.67
N SER A 3 42.33 -32.69 11.92
CA SER A 3 41.17 -33.47 11.52
C SER A 3 40.96 -33.25 10.02
N THR A 4 41.16 -34.31 9.24
CA THR A 4 40.97 -34.34 7.80
C THR A 4 39.48 -34.49 7.51
N GLY A 5 38.88 -33.48 6.89
CA GLY A 5 37.52 -33.56 6.38
C GLY A 5 37.38 -34.58 5.24
N PRO A 6 36.15 -35.02 4.90
CA PRO A 6 35.93 -36.05 3.90
C PRO A 6 36.41 -35.60 2.52
N ARG A 7 37.22 -36.43 1.86
CA ARG A 7 37.65 -36.26 0.46
C ARG A 7 36.45 -36.36 -0.48
N ILE A 8 36.27 -35.33 -1.29
CA ILE A 8 35.30 -35.25 -2.39
C ILE A 8 35.63 -36.31 -3.45
N THR A 9 34.64 -37.09 -3.86
CA THR A 9 34.71 -37.91 -5.08
C THR A 9 34.69 -37.00 -6.31
N PRO A 10 35.67 -37.11 -7.24
CA PRO A 10 35.82 -36.21 -8.39
C PRO A 10 34.67 -36.24 -9.42
N GLY A 11 33.59 -37.00 -9.18
CA GLY A 11 32.41 -37.08 -10.05
C GLY A 11 31.34 -36.01 -9.81
N SER A 12 31.28 -35.37 -8.63
CA SER A 12 30.18 -34.44 -8.30
C SER A 12 30.37 -33.03 -8.87
N LEU A 13 31.63 -32.56 -9.02
CA LEU A 13 31.93 -31.24 -9.59
C LEU A 13 31.54 -31.15 -11.08
N GLY A 14 31.62 -32.28 -11.80
CA GLY A 14 31.19 -32.39 -13.19
C GLY A 14 29.66 -32.34 -13.37
N SER A 15 28.89 -32.71 -12.35
CA SER A 15 27.43 -32.69 -12.38
C SER A 15 26.87 -31.27 -12.30
N LEU A 16 27.43 -30.41 -11.43
CA LEU A 16 26.97 -29.02 -11.29
C LEU A 16 27.32 -28.19 -12.53
N GLY A 17 28.53 -28.34 -13.06
CA GLY A 17 28.95 -27.65 -14.28
C GLY A 17 28.09 -27.97 -15.51
N ALA A 18 27.54 -29.19 -15.57
CA ALA A 18 26.64 -29.61 -16.65
C ALA A 18 25.23 -29.00 -16.55
N LYS A 19 24.80 -28.54 -15.37
CA LYS A 19 23.50 -27.87 -15.17
C LYS A 19 23.53 -26.39 -15.58
N PHE A 20 24.72 -25.79 -15.71
CA PHE A 20 24.85 -24.41 -16.20
C PHE A 20 24.84 -24.37 -17.73
N GLU A 21 23.88 -23.65 -18.28
CA GLU A 21 23.74 -23.39 -19.72
C GLU A 21 24.22 -21.95 -20.04
N ASP A 22 24.72 -21.73 -21.25
CA ASP A 22 25.11 -20.38 -21.70
C ASP A 22 23.86 -19.52 -21.93
N PHE A 23 23.75 -18.43 -21.18
CA PHE A 23 22.57 -17.56 -21.19
C PHE A 23 22.54 -16.59 -22.37
N ASP A 24 23.64 -16.43 -23.09
CA ASP A 24 23.70 -15.66 -24.33
C ASP A 24 23.17 -16.47 -25.53
N LEU A 25 22.93 -17.78 -25.38
CA LEU A 25 22.27 -18.60 -26.40
C LEU A 25 20.76 -18.35 -26.44
N ARG A 26 20.22 -18.15 -27.65
CA ARG A 26 18.80 -17.84 -27.87
C ARG A 26 17.86 -18.89 -27.29
N GLU A 27 18.21 -20.17 -27.38
CA GLU A 27 17.38 -21.27 -26.87
C GLU A 27 17.23 -21.22 -25.35
N VAL A 28 18.33 -20.92 -24.65
CA VAL A 28 18.37 -20.80 -23.19
C VAL A 28 17.67 -19.53 -22.72
N PHE A 29 17.91 -18.42 -23.43
CA PHE A 29 17.24 -17.14 -23.19
C PHE A 29 15.70 -17.27 -23.23
N LEU A 30 15.16 -18.04 -24.19
CA LEU A 30 13.71 -18.26 -24.30
C LEU A 30 13.12 -19.07 -23.13
N LYS A 31 13.93 -19.88 -22.42
CA LYS A 31 13.48 -20.64 -21.23
C LYS A 31 13.27 -19.73 -20.01
N ALA A 32 13.96 -18.59 -19.91
CA ALA A 32 13.95 -17.76 -18.71
C ALA A 32 12.57 -17.14 -18.40
N LYS A 33 11.85 -16.69 -19.43
CA LYS A 33 10.51 -16.12 -19.25
C LYS A 33 9.48 -17.13 -18.71
N PRO A 34 9.23 -18.28 -19.37
CA PRO A 34 8.26 -19.25 -18.87
C PRO A 34 8.65 -19.83 -17.50
N HIS A 35 9.94 -19.97 -17.21
CA HIS A 35 10.40 -20.37 -15.87
C HIS A 35 10.03 -19.31 -14.82
N THR A 36 10.32 -18.02 -15.07
CA THR A 36 10.00 -16.96 -14.10
C THR A 36 8.50 -16.79 -13.88
N GLU A 37 7.68 -17.00 -14.92
CA GLU A 37 6.22 -16.90 -14.85
C GLU A 37 5.57 -18.13 -14.18
N ASN A 38 6.29 -19.24 -14.03
CA ASN A 38 5.74 -20.48 -13.45
C ASN A 38 5.75 -20.46 -11.92
N ILE A 39 4.61 -20.76 -11.30
CA ILE A 39 4.49 -20.83 -9.84
C ILE A 39 5.31 -21.97 -9.22
N ASN A 40 5.54 -23.05 -9.99
CA ASN A 40 6.25 -24.25 -9.52
C ASN A 40 7.78 -24.14 -9.64
N SER A 41 8.30 -23.08 -10.25
CA SER A 41 9.74 -22.84 -10.31
C SER A 41 10.30 -22.58 -8.93
N GLN A 42 11.42 -23.20 -8.62
CA GLN A 42 12.06 -23.19 -7.30
C GLN A 42 13.13 -22.11 -7.20
N ASN A 43 14.11 -22.13 -8.09
CA ASN A 43 15.21 -21.17 -8.03
C ASN A 43 15.90 -21.02 -9.39
N PHE A 44 16.70 -19.98 -9.52
CA PHE A 44 17.67 -19.89 -10.60
C PHE A 44 18.95 -19.25 -10.09
N VAL A 45 20.06 -19.59 -10.74
CA VAL A 45 21.37 -19.00 -10.47
C VAL A 45 21.96 -18.50 -11.77
N VAL A 46 22.30 -17.22 -11.81
CA VAL A 46 23.02 -16.60 -12.93
C VAL A 46 24.41 -16.23 -12.48
N GLU A 47 25.41 -16.63 -13.25
CA GLU A 47 26.77 -16.16 -13.09
C GLU A 47 27.18 -15.43 -14.36
N PHE A 48 27.66 -14.20 -14.20
CA PHE A 48 27.93 -13.35 -15.36
C PHE A 48 29.15 -12.48 -15.17
N GLY A 49 29.75 -12.14 -16.30
CA GLY A 49 30.78 -11.14 -16.46
C GLY A 49 30.43 -10.15 -17.58
N PRO A 50 31.39 -9.31 -17.97
CA PRO A 50 31.19 -8.34 -19.05
C PRO A 50 30.86 -8.98 -20.40
N GLU A 51 31.48 -10.15 -20.68
CA GLU A 51 31.44 -10.79 -22.00
C GLU A 51 30.58 -12.04 -22.05
N ARG A 52 30.45 -12.78 -20.95
CA ARG A 52 29.71 -14.05 -20.90
C ARG A 52 28.74 -14.11 -19.73
N ALA A 53 27.65 -14.85 -19.88
CA ALA A 53 26.71 -15.17 -18.81
C ALA A 53 26.27 -16.63 -18.92
N ARG A 54 26.13 -17.30 -17.77
CA ARG A 54 25.59 -18.65 -17.67
C ARG A 54 24.47 -18.69 -16.64
N ILE A 55 23.50 -19.58 -16.86
CA ILE A 55 22.33 -19.73 -16.01
C ILE A 55 22.07 -21.20 -15.69
N ALA A 56 21.64 -21.48 -14.47
CA ALA A 56 21.08 -22.76 -14.07
C ALA A 56 19.68 -22.53 -13.48
N PHE A 57 18.75 -23.44 -13.75
CA PHE A 57 17.39 -23.41 -13.25
C PHE A 57 17.16 -24.59 -12.30
N ASP A 58 16.37 -24.37 -11.25
CA ASP A 58 15.90 -25.38 -10.29
C ASP A 58 17.03 -26.28 -9.75
N LEU A 59 18.03 -25.68 -9.10
CA LEU A 59 19.10 -26.40 -8.43
C LEU A 59 18.59 -27.05 -7.14
N ASP A 60 18.97 -28.31 -6.92
CA ASP A 60 18.59 -29.05 -5.71
C ASP A 60 19.38 -28.56 -4.49
N SER A 61 18.98 -28.97 -3.28
CA SER A 61 19.67 -28.54 -2.05
C SER A 61 21.15 -28.95 -2.01
N ASP A 62 21.48 -30.14 -2.52
CA ASP A 62 22.86 -30.62 -2.60
C ASP A 62 23.69 -29.83 -3.63
N ASP A 63 23.07 -29.43 -4.74
CA ASP A 63 23.70 -28.57 -5.75
C ASP A 63 23.98 -27.18 -5.19
N MET A 64 23.05 -26.64 -4.39
CA MET A 64 23.21 -25.33 -3.73
C MET A 64 24.35 -25.35 -2.70
N GLU A 65 24.44 -26.41 -1.89
CA GLU A 65 25.59 -26.61 -0.98
C GLU A 65 26.91 -26.70 -1.75
N LEU A 66 26.92 -27.41 -2.88
CA LEU A 66 28.10 -27.55 -3.74
C LEU A 66 28.47 -26.21 -4.40
N LEU A 67 27.50 -25.44 -4.88
CA LEU A 67 27.67 -24.12 -5.51
C LEU A 67 28.33 -23.12 -4.55
N LEU A 68 27.91 -23.11 -3.28
CA LEU A 68 28.44 -22.22 -2.24
C LEU A 68 29.85 -22.64 -1.78
N ARG A 69 30.20 -23.92 -1.85
CA ARG A 69 31.52 -24.44 -1.47
C ARG A 69 32.53 -24.47 -2.62
N SER A 70 32.05 -24.53 -3.86
CA SER A 70 32.89 -24.64 -5.05
C SER A 70 33.74 -23.39 -5.29
N GLU A 71 34.96 -23.58 -5.80
CA GLU A 71 35.79 -22.49 -6.28
C GLU A 71 35.13 -21.82 -7.50
N ARG A 72 35.05 -20.49 -7.47
CA ARG A 72 34.38 -19.73 -8.51
C ARG A 72 35.33 -19.38 -9.64
N ASP A 73 34.81 -19.38 -10.87
CA ASP A 73 35.52 -18.83 -12.02
C ASP A 73 35.39 -17.30 -12.03
N VAL A 74 36.14 -16.64 -11.14
CA VAL A 74 36.15 -15.18 -10.99
C VAL A 74 36.62 -14.48 -12.28
N LYS A 75 37.35 -15.18 -13.16
CA LYS A 75 37.92 -14.61 -14.38
C LYS A 75 36.84 -14.39 -15.45
N HIS A 76 35.97 -15.36 -15.67
CA HIS A 76 34.91 -15.25 -16.67
C HIS A 76 33.56 -14.83 -16.08
N TYR A 77 33.28 -15.24 -14.83
CA TYR A 77 32.01 -15.02 -14.14
C TYR A 77 32.24 -14.42 -12.73
N PRO A 78 32.66 -13.15 -12.66
CA PRO A 78 32.97 -12.50 -11.38
C PRO A 78 31.77 -12.30 -10.45
N ILE A 79 30.56 -12.21 -11.01
CA ILE A 79 29.33 -11.84 -10.29
C ILE A 79 28.36 -13.00 -10.31
N ARG A 80 27.75 -13.28 -9.15
CA ARG A 80 26.73 -14.32 -8.99
C ARG A 80 25.43 -13.71 -8.50
N TRP A 81 24.32 -14.16 -9.07
CA TRP A 81 22.99 -13.87 -8.61
C TRP A 81 22.24 -15.16 -8.34
N ILE A 82 21.79 -15.34 -7.10
CA ILE A 82 20.95 -16.47 -6.70
C ILE A 82 19.56 -15.93 -6.40
N ASN A 83 18.56 -16.45 -7.11
CA ASN A 83 17.18 -16.14 -6.86
C ASN A 83 16.42 -17.37 -6.35
N VAL A 84 15.70 -17.22 -5.24
CA VAL A 84 14.89 -18.29 -4.65
C VAL A 84 13.42 -17.88 -4.65
N TRP A 85 12.58 -18.72 -5.23
CA TRP A 85 11.13 -18.64 -5.17
C TRP A 85 10.61 -19.51 -4.04
N ASN A 86 9.70 -18.97 -3.22
CA ASN A 86 9.05 -19.70 -2.15
C ASN A 86 10.03 -20.50 -1.24
N PRO A 87 10.82 -19.82 -0.39
CA PRO A 87 11.83 -20.43 0.47
C PRO A 87 11.30 -21.54 1.38
N SER A 88 9.99 -21.55 1.68
CA SER A 88 9.37 -22.61 2.50
C SER A 88 9.51 -24.01 1.93
N THR A 89 9.53 -24.13 0.60
CA THR A 89 9.68 -25.41 -0.11
C THR A 89 11.13 -25.88 -0.18
N GLN A 90 12.09 -24.98 0.11
CA GLN A 90 13.52 -25.17 -0.07
C GLN A 90 14.29 -24.90 1.24
N SER A 91 13.78 -25.41 2.36
CA SER A 91 14.33 -25.16 3.70
C SER A 91 15.80 -25.59 3.85
N ARG A 92 16.20 -26.70 3.23
CA ARG A 92 17.59 -27.19 3.28
C ARG A 92 18.54 -26.29 2.48
N ALA A 93 18.17 -25.89 1.26
CA ALA A 93 18.97 -24.98 0.44
C ALA A 93 19.16 -23.62 1.13
N MET A 94 18.09 -23.08 1.71
CA MET A 94 18.14 -21.82 2.43
C MET A 94 18.92 -21.91 3.75
N LYS A 95 18.95 -23.07 4.42
CA LYS A 95 19.82 -23.30 5.58
C LYS A 95 21.28 -23.30 5.15
N ALA A 96 21.61 -23.93 4.02
CA ALA A 96 22.95 -23.87 3.46
C ALA A 96 23.39 -22.43 3.11
N ILE A 97 22.49 -21.63 2.53
CA ILE A 97 22.73 -20.19 2.27
C ILE A 97 22.94 -19.44 3.59
N GLY A 98 22.08 -19.67 4.58
CA GLY A 98 22.16 -19.02 5.89
C GLY A 98 23.44 -19.35 6.64
N ASP A 99 23.88 -20.61 6.63
CA ASP A 99 25.12 -21.06 7.28
C ASP A 99 26.36 -20.47 6.57
N HIS A 100 26.32 -20.34 5.24
CA HIS A 100 27.45 -19.79 4.46
C HIS A 100 27.65 -18.28 4.69
N TYR A 101 26.54 -17.52 4.68
CA TYR A 101 26.55 -16.06 4.83
C TYR A 101 26.29 -15.58 6.27
N GLU A 102 26.26 -16.50 7.23
CA GLU A 102 26.09 -16.24 8.67
C GLU A 102 24.80 -15.49 9.02
N PHE A 103 23.70 -15.80 8.33
CA PHE A 103 22.40 -15.24 8.68
C PHE A 103 21.99 -15.64 10.09
N SER A 104 21.33 -14.72 10.80
CA SER A 104 20.77 -15.04 12.11
C SER A 104 19.75 -16.17 11.99
N GLU A 105 19.75 -17.09 12.96
CA GLU A 105 18.79 -18.21 12.97
C GLU A 105 17.35 -17.69 12.96
N ARG A 106 17.11 -16.53 13.61
CA ARG A 106 15.85 -15.80 13.53
C ARG A 106 15.49 -15.43 12.09
N LEU A 107 16.39 -14.79 11.35
CA LEU A 107 16.12 -14.37 9.96
C LEU A 107 15.79 -15.57 9.07
N VAL A 108 16.60 -16.63 9.15
CA VAL A 108 16.41 -17.85 8.37
C VAL A 108 15.05 -18.49 8.67
N ARG A 109 14.67 -18.58 9.95
CA ARG A 109 13.34 -19.07 10.35
C ARG A 109 12.21 -18.18 9.84
N LEU A 110 12.35 -16.85 9.93
CA LEU A 110 11.36 -15.89 9.44
C LEU A 110 11.13 -16.01 7.92
N MET A 111 12.17 -16.38 7.16
CA MET A 111 12.06 -16.62 5.71
C MET A 111 11.21 -17.86 5.38
N TYR A 112 11.22 -18.91 6.22
CA TYR A 112 10.40 -20.13 5.99
C TYR A 112 8.97 -20.02 6.49
N LEU A 113 8.77 -19.26 7.56
CA LEU A 113 7.57 -19.33 8.39
C LEU A 113 6.30 -18.85 7.67
N SER A 114 6.45 -18.13 6.55
CA SER A 114 5.32 -17.56 5.83
C SER A 114 4.43 -18.56 5.09
N ALA A 115 4.86 -19.80 4.85
CA ALA A 115 4.03 -20.75 4.11
C ALA A 115 3.03 -21.55 4.95
N GLN A 116 3.29 -21.76 6.24
CA GLN A 116 2.45 -22.63 7.08
C GLN A 116 1.23 -21.91 7.68
N LEU A 117 1.34 -20.59 7.89
CA LEU A 117 0.29 -19.79 8.57
C LEU A 117 -0.59 -18.96 7.61
N GLN A 118 -0.20 -18.81 6.33
CA GLN A 118 -0.95 -18.03 5.34
C GLN A 118 -1.99 -18.85 4.56
N SER A 119 -2.33 -20.06 5.02
CA SER A 119 -3.40 -20.85 4.41
C SER A 119 -4.69 -20.01 4.33
N PRO A 120 -5.35 -19.93 3.16
CA PRO A 120 -6.54 -19.11 2.96
C PRO A 120 -7.75 -19.53 3.81
N ASN A 121 -7.64 -20.68 4.50
CA ASN A 121 -8.67 -21.23 5.37
C ASN A 121 -8.56 -20.79 6.84
N ALA A 122 -7.60 -19.94 7.22
CA ALA A 122 -7.69 -19.28 8.51
C ALA A 122 -8.88 -18.32 8.48
N PRO A 123 -9.96 -18.55 9.25
CA PRO A 123 -11.12 -17.68 9.21
C PRO A 123 -10.65 -16.29 9.59
N ARG A 124 -10.77 -15.32 8.66
CA ARG A 124 -10.68 -13.90 8.95
C ARG A 124 -11.72 -13.61 10.03
N ARG A 125 -11.34 -13.74 11.30
CA ARG A 125 -12.18 -13.34 12.42
C ARG A 125 -12.47 -11.86 12.20
N ALA A 126 -13.73 -11.60 11.87
CA ALA A 126 -14.28 -10.28 11.70
C ALA A 126 -13.79 -9.39 12.84
N ARG A 127 -13.52 -8.12 12.53
CA ARG A 127 -13.34 -7.04 13.50
C ARG A 127 -14.57 -6.96 14.41
N GLY A 128 -14.60 -7.80 15.43
CA GLY A 128 -15.45 -7.67 16.59
C GLY A 128 -14.77 -6.69 17.51
N ARG A 129 -15.39 -5.52 17.71
CA ARG A 129 -15.08 -4.56 18.77
C ARG A 129 -14.82 -5.34 20.07
N HIS A 130 -13.56 -5.48 20.47
CA HIS A 130 -13.24 -6.02 21.78
C HIS A 130 -13.46 -4.92 22.80
N GLY A 131 -14.64 -4.98 23.43
CA GLY A 131 -14.90 -4.29 24.68
C GLY A 131 -13.90 -4.74 25.74
N LEU A 132 -13.34 -3.75 26.43
CA LEU A 132 -12.53 -3.87 27.63
C LEU A 132 -13.33 -4.52 28.75
N THR A 133 -13.38 -5.85 28.84
CA THR A 133 -13.67 -6.57 30.10
C THR A 133 -13.19 -8.01 29.99
N LYS A 134 -11.97 -8.29 30.47
CA LYS A 134 -11.60 -9.58 31.05
C LYS A 134 -10.27 -9.42 31.79
N ARG A 135 -10.37 -8.86 32.99
CA ARG A 135 -9.38 -9.03 34.04
C ARG A 135 -10.15 -9.50 35.26
N PHE A 136 -9.55 -10.45 35.98
CA PHE A 136 -10.05 -11.18 37.15
C PHE A 136 -10.94 -12.39 36.82
N GLN A 137 -10.30 -13.56 36.72
CA GLN A 137 -10.63 -14.72 37.55
C GLN A 137 -9.66 -15.87 37.23
N ARG A 138 -8.68 -16.10 38.10
CA ARG A 138 -8.20 -17.44 38.46
C ARG A 138 -7.38 -17.39 39.75
N HIS A 139 -7.49 -18.50 40.49
CA HIS A 139 -7.09 -18.79 41.86
C HIS A 139 -8.02 -18.19 42.92
N GLU A 140 -8.53 -18.92 43.89
CA GLU A 140 -8.55 -20.35 44.26
C GLU A 140 -9.44 -20.34 45.52
N ASP A 141 -10.46 -21.20 45.64
CA ASP A 141 -10.71 -21.87 46.92
C ASP A 141 -11.87 -22.87 46.85
N ARG A 142 -11.65 -23.93 47.61
CA ARG A 142 -12.48 -25.12 47.83
C ARG A 142 -13.83 -24.73 48.43
N HIS A 143 -14.90 -25.38 47.99
CA HIS A 143 -15.89 -25.97 48.88
C HIS A 143 -16.75 -26.95 48.06
N GLU A 144 -16.81 -28.21 48.52
CA GLU A 144 -17.82 -29.18 48.09
C GLU A 144 -19.20 -28.64 48.45
N ASP A 145 -20.14 -28.72 47.51
CA ASP A 145 -21.56 -28.70 47.82
C ASP A 145 -22.24 -29.91 47.19
N VAL A 146 -22.72 -30.73 48.12
CA VAL A 146 -23.67 -31.83 48.02
C VAL A 146 -24.96 -31.28 47.38
N GLU A 147 -25.75 -32.11 46.68
CA GLU A 147 -27.10 -31.82 46.10
C GLU A 147 -27.28 -31.86 44.56
N LEU A 148 -26.45 -32.60 43.81
CA LEU A 148 -26.87 -33.10 42.48
C LEU A 148 -26.57 -34.59 42.33
N GLY A 149 -27.64 -35.39 42.50
CA GLY A 149 -27.62 -36.83 42.57
C GLY A 149 -27.24 -37.53 41.26
N ALA A 150 -26.55 -38.65 41.43
CA ALA A 150 -26.18 -39.60 40.39
C ALA A 150 -27.40 -40.24 39.72
N VAL A 151 -27.38 -40.28 38.38
CA VAL A 151 -27.99 -41.35 37.57
C VAL A 151 -27.01 -41.65 36.43
N GLY A 152 -26.69 -42.94 36.27
CA GLY A 152 -25.48 -43.39 35.62
C GLY A 152 -25.60 -44.00 34.23
N ASN A 153 -24.41 -44.39 33.80
CA ASN A 153 -24.02 -45.47 32.90
C ASN A 153 -23.88 -45.25 31.38
N PRO A 154 -22.95 -46.02 30.77
CA PRO A 154 -22.19 -45.67 29.57
C PRO A 154 -22.69 -46.43 28.33
N ALA A 155 -22.34 -45.97 27.13
CA ALA A 155 -22.30 -46.85 25.96
C ALA A 155 -21.46 -46.29 24.82
N ASN A 156 -20.61 -47.17 24.30
CA ASN A 156 -19.77 -47.07 23.12
C ASN A 156 -20.55 -46.69 21.85
N GLY A 157 -19.83 -46.09 20.90
CA GLY A 157 -20.29 -45.92 19.53
C GLY A 157 -19.20 -45.34 18.64
N ASP A 158 -18.23 -46.20 18.28
CA ASP A 158 -17.31 -45.97 17.16
C ASP A 158 -18.09 -45.65 15.89
N PHE A 159 -17.69 -44.57 15.19
CA PHE A 159 -17.84 -44.49 13.74
C PHE A 159 -16.63 -43.76 13.15
N GLN A 160 -15.74 -44.58 12.59
CA GLN A 160 -14.58 -44.22 11.79
C GLN A 160 -15.05 -43.90 10.35
N LEU A 161 -14.62 -42.75 9.81
CA LEU A 161 -14.71 -42.47 8.37
C LEU A 161 -13.28 -42.22 7.86
N ASP A 162 -12.77 -43.17 7.09
CA ASP A 162 -11.47 -43.14 6.44
C ASP A 162 -11.35 -41.97 5.46
N SER A 163 -10.19 -41.30 5.48
CA SER A 163 -9.73 -40.38 4.44
C SER A 163 -8.27 -40.70 4.10
N PRO A 164 -7.86 -40.59 2.82
CA PRO A 164 -6.73 -41.36 2.29
C PRO A 164 -5.36 -40.81 2.70
N VAL A 165 -4.44 -41.76 2.84
CA VAL A 165 -3.00 -41.67 3.09
C VAL A 165 -2.35 -40.38 2.57
N ALA A 166 -2.03 -39.47 3.50
CA ALA A 166 -1.06 -38.41 3.28
C ALA A 166 0.37 -38.98 3.41
N PRO A 167 1.34 -38.54 2.58
CA PRO A 167 2.70 -39.06 2.61
C PRO A 167 3.38 -38.73 3.95
N GLN A 168 3.99 -39.74 4.55
CA GLN A 168 4.57 -39.78 5.90
C GLN A 168 5.71 -38.76 6.17
N PHE A 169 6.09 -37.92 5.20
CA PHE A 169 7.05 -36.83 5.36
C PHE A 169 6.54 -35.66 6.21
N GLN A 170 5.27 -35.65 6.61
CA GLN A 170 4.64 -34.55 7.34
C GLN A 170 4.83 -34.60 8.87
N LYS A 171 5.33 -35.70 9.45
CA LYS A 171 5.52 -35.83 10.91
C LYS A 171 6.91 -35.42 11.40
N GLU A 172 7.97 -35.72 10.65
CA GLU A 172 9.35 -35.43 11.09
C GLU A 172 9.68 -33.93 11.13
N SER A 173 9.00 -33.09 10.35
CA SER A 173 9.18 -31.64 10.40
C SER A 173 8.45 -30.95 11.57
N ILE A 174 7.53 -31.66 12.24
CA ILE A 174 6.74 -31.11 13.36
C ILE A 174 7.44 -31.38 14.70
N GLU A 175 8.21 -32.46 14.83
CA GLU A 175 8.89 -32.80 16.11
C GLU A 175 10.11 -31.92 16.44
N LEU A 176 10.64 -31.15 15.49
CA LEU A 176 11.80 -30.27 15.73
C LEU A 176 11.44 -28.81 16.10
N MET A 177 10.17 -28.43 16.03
CA MET A 177 9.68 -27.14 16.50
C MET A 177 8.89 -27.36 17.79
N GLY A 178 9.56 -27.22 18.93
CA GLY A 178 8.87 -27.02 20.21
C GLY A 178 7.83 -25.91 20.09
N GLU A 179 6.73 -26.04 20.84
CA GLU A 179 5.57 -25.13 20.86
C GLU A 179 5.99 -23.69 20.54
N LEU A 180 5.69 -23.25 19.32
CA LEU A 180 5.86 -21.85 18.92
C LEU A 180 5.04 -21.01 19.91
N ASP A 181 5.68 -20.03 20.54
CA ASP A 181 5.02 -18.98 21.31
C ASP A 181 4.11 -18.20 20.34
N ASP A 182 2.86 -18.64 20.24
CA ASP A 182 1.85 -18.28 19.23
C ASP A 182 1.68 -16.74 19.15
N ASP A 183 1.67 -16.08 20.31
CA ASP A 183 1.46 -14.64 20.46
C ASP A 183 2.57 -13.80 19.79
N SER A 184 3.83 -14.21 19.94
CA SER A 184 4.99 -13.50 19.36
C SER A 184 5.02 -13.59 17.83
N MET A 185 4.55 -14.72 17.28
CA MET A 185 4.50 -14.96 15.85
C MET A 185 3.34 -14.24 15.19
N GLU A 186 2.16 -14.26 15.81
CA GLU A 186 1.01 -13.49 15.35
C GLU A 186 1.34 -11.99 15.28
N LEU A 187 2.04 -11.46 16.29
CA LEU A 187 2.49 -10.07 16.29
C LEU A 187 3.43 -9.78 15.12
N TYR A 188 4.39 -10.66 14.84
CA TYR A 188 5.28 -10.49 13.69
C TYR A 188 4.50 -10.52 12.37
N LEU A 189 3.56 -11.45 12.18
CA LEU A 189 2.72 -11.51 10.98
C LEU A 189 1.82 -10.28 10.86
N GLN A 190 1.32 -9.74 11.97
CA GLN A 190 0.54 -8.52 11.98
C GLN A 190 1.38 -7.31 11.55
N VAL A 191 2.60 -7.19 12.08
CA VAL A 191 3.54 -6.12 11.70
C VAL A 191 3.97 -6.28 10.25
N LYS A 192 4.27 -7.49 9.81
CA LYS A 192 4.58 -7.81 8.42
C LYS A 192 3.40 -7.47 7.51
N ASN A 193 2.17 -7.75 7.89
CA ASN A 193 1.01 -7.36 7.09
C ASN A 193 0.83 -5.83 6.92
N THR A 194 1.59 -5.00 7.64
CA THR A 194 1.63 -3.56 7.37
C THR A 194 2.56 -3.26 6.18
N VAL A 195 2.03 -2.56 5.18
CA VAL A 195 2.76 -2.27 3.92
C VAL A 195 4.05 -1.49 4.16
N ASN A 196 4.06 -0.68 5.22
CA ASN A 196 5.14 0.24 5.55
C ASN A 196 6.27 -0.46 6.33
N TYR A 197 6.07 -1.68 6.82
CA TYR A 197 7.11 -2.38 7.56
C TYR A 197 8.23 -2.86 6.63
N PHE A 198 9.46 -2.69 7.09
CA PHE A 198 10.66 -3.27 6.50
C PHE A 198 11.56 -3.81 7.60
N SER A 199 12.35 -4.82 7.27
CA SER A 199 13.33 -5.45 8.13
C SER A 199 14.71 -5.30 7.51
N THR A 200 15.72 -5.06 8.34
CA THR A 200 17.12 -5.01 7.92
C THR A 200 17.94 -5.87 8.87
N ASP A 201 18.76 -6.76 8.33
CA ASP A 201 19.72 -7.56 9.08
C ASP A 201 21.12 -7.33 8.48
N GLN A 202 22.12 -7.19 9.34
CA GLN A 202 23.50 -6.94 8.93
C GLN A 202 24.43 -7.87 9.67
N THR A 203 25.20 -8.62 8.89
CA THR A 203 26.23 -9.54 9.36
C THR A 203 27.58 -9.08 8.79
N GLN A 204 28.66 -9.76 9.16
CA GLN A 204 29.98 -9.45 8.58
C GLN A 204 30.05 -9.80 7.08
N LYS A 205 29.29 -10.83 6.67
CA LYS A 205 29.33 -11.39 5.31
C LYS A 205 28.19 -10.95 4.42
N ALA A 206 27.10 -10.43 4.98
CA ALA A 206 25.90 -10.10 4.22
C ALA A 206 25.08 -8.97 4.84
N PHE A 207 24.48 -8.16 3.97
CA PHE A 207 23.51 -7.13 4.32
C PHE A 207 22.17 -7.45 3.66
N CYS A 208 21.14 -7.70 4.46
CA CYS A 208 19.83 -8.19 4.03
C CYS A 208 18.73 -7.17 4.32
N ILE A 209 17.82 -6.99 3.37
CA ILE A 209 16.64 -6.13 3.44
C ILE A 209 15.41 -6.95 3.12
N GLY A 210 14.43 -7.00 4.02
CA GLY A 210 13.09 -7.51 3.74
C GLY A 210 12.08 -6.37 3.69
N ALA A 211 11.31 -6.28 2.61
CA ALA A 211 10.24 -5.30 2.49
C ALA A 211 9.11 -5.81 1.58
N HIS A 212 7.97 -5.12 1.62
CA HIS A 212 6.98 -5.24 0.55
C HIS A 212 7.47 -4.46 -0.66
N TRP A 213 7.54 -5.11 -1.81
CA TRP A 213 7.88 -4.46 -3.08
C TRP A 213 6.62 -4.19 -3.90
N LEU A 214 6.59 -3.02 -4.55
CA LEU A 214 5.41 -2.53 -5.24
C LEU A 214 5.35 -3.10 -6.65
N HIS A 215 4.35 -3.93 -6.91
CA HIS A 215 4.09 -4.44 -8.25
C HIS A 215 2.74 -3.97 -8.77
N LYS A 216 2.59 -4.02 -10.09
CA LYS A 216 1.35 -3.61 -10.75
C LYS A 216 0.24 -4.59 -10.40
N ARG A 217 -0.93 -4.08 -10.03
CA ARG A 217 -2.12 -4.92 -9.95
C ARG A 217 -2.59 -5.31 -11.37
N PRO A 218 -3.10 -6.54 -11.58
CA PRO A 218 -3.81 -6.89 -12.81
C PRO A 218 -4.94 -5.90 -13.08
N VAL A 219 -5.13 -5.55 -14.36
CA VAL A 219 -6.16 -4.62 -14.79
C VAL A 219 -7.29 -5.44 -15.37
N GLY A 220 -8.40 -5.50 -14.65
CA GLY A 220 -9.63 -6.14 -15.12
C GLY A 220 -10.35 -5.34 -16.20
N ASN A 221 -11.28 -5.99 -16.90
CA ASN A 221 -12.09 -5.35 -17.95
C ASN A 221 -13.08 -4.29 -17.42
N HIS A 222 -13.35 -4.29 -16.11
CA HIS A 222 -14.27 -3.34 -15.48
C HIS A 222 -13.54 -2.47 -14.44
N GLU A 223 -13.63 -1.14 -14.59
CA GLU A 223 -13.11 -0.21 -13.60
C GLU A 223 -14.00 -0.21 -12.35
N PHE A 224 -13.64 -1.04 -11.37
CA PHE A 224 -14.34 -1.06 -10.10
C PHE A 224 -14.04 0.23 -9.29
N HIS A 225 -15.08 1.02 -9.04
CA HIS A 225 -14.99 2.34 -8.39
C HIS A 225 -14.45 2.34 -6.95
N ASN A 226 -14.41 1.19 -6.27
CA ASN A 226 -14.02 1.07 -4.85
C ASN A 226 -12.72 0.29 -4.59
N LYS A 227 -11.90 0.07 -5.62
CA LYS A 227 -10.66 -0.69 -5.46
C LYS A 227 -9.55 0.19 -4.87
N SER A 228 -8.96 -0.26 -3.76
CA SER A 228 -7.82 0.42 -3.11
C SER A 228 -6.71 0.61 -4.13
N MET A 229 -6.09 1.78 -4.14
CA MET A 229 -4.97 2.09 -5.02
C MET A 229 -3.67 1.40 -4.60
N MET A 230 -3.63 0.86 -3.39
CA MET A 230 -2.44 0.21 -2.86
C MET A 230 -2.06 -0.99 -3.74
N PRO A 231 -0.77 -1.11 -4.13
CA PRO A 231 -0.29 -2.27 -4.85
C PRO A 231 -0.45 -3.53 -3.98
N PRO A 232 -0.60 -4.72 -4.60
CA PRO A 232 -0.69 -5.94 -3.83
C PRO A 232 0.60 -6.17 -3.05
N LYS A 233 0.49 -6.90 -1.94
CA LYS A 233 1.61 -7.11 -1.02
C LYS A 233 2.40 -8.32 -1.48
N HIS A 234 3.70 -8.13 -1.69
CA HIS A 234 4.63 -9.22 -1.91
C HIS A 234 5.90 -8.97 -1.13
N TRP A 235 6.23 -9.86 -0.20
CA TRP A 235 7.44 -9.75 0.60
C TRP A 235 8.61 -10.39 -0.13
N GLN A 236 9.68 -9.62 -0.30
CA GLN A 236 10.93 -10.12 -0.88
C GLN A 236 12.12 -9.62 -0.07
N TRP A 237 13.08 -10.52 0.10
CA TRP A 237 14.37 -10.26 0.71
C TRP A 237 15.41 -10.00 -0.37
N LEU A 238 16.16 -8.92 -0.24
CA LEU A 238 17.31 -8.58 -1.06
C LEU A 238 18.56 -8.57 -0.19
N THR A 239 19.56 -9.37 -0.56
CA THR A 239 20.80 -9.46 0.19
C THR A 239 22.00 -9.18 -0.70
N LEU A 240 22.89 -8.32 -0.21
CA LEU A 240 24.21 -8.11 -0.77
C LEU A 240 25.24 -8.87 0.08
N CYS A 241 26.00 -9.77 -0.55
CA CYS A 241 27.01 -10.58 0.12
C CYS A 241 28.43 -10.07 -0.16
N ASN A 242 29.39 -10.47 0.69
CA ASN A 242 30.79 -10.06 0.60
C ASN A 242 31.56 -10.72 -0.56
N ASP A 243 31.07 -11.83 -1.09
CA ASP A 243 31.69 -12.62 -2.15
C ASP A 243 31.22 -12.20 -3.56
N HIS A 244 30.70 -11.00 -3.76
CA HIS A 244 30.10 -10.56 -5.04
C HIS A 244 28.87 -11.38 -5.47
N THR A 245 28.15 -11.91 -4.48
CA THR A 245 26.86 -12.56 -4.69
C THR A 245 25.72 -11.63 -4.27
N VAL A 246 24.67 -11.56 -5.10
CA VAL A 246 23.38 -10.96 -4.73
C VAL A 246 22.37 -12.08 -4.55
N LEU A 247 21.56 -11.98 -3.49
CA LEU A 247 20.44 -12.90 -3.26
C LEU A 247 19.13 -12.14 -3.41
N SER A 248 18.19 -12.72 -4.14
CA SER A 248 16.79 -12.28 -4.15
C SER A 248 15.88 -13.44 -3.75
N ILE A 249 15.19 -13.30 -2.63
CA ILE A 249 14.33 -14.36 -2.09
C ILE A 249 12.90 -13.82 -2.06
N HIS A 250 12.05 -14.42 -2.88
CA HIS A 250 10.63 -14.07 -2.94
C HIS A 250 9.85 -15.05 -2.08
N GLU A 251 9.10 -14.53 -1.12
CA GLU A 251 8.22 -15.37 -0.31
C GLU A 251 7.06 -15.95 -1.13
N GLN A 252 6.26 -16.81 -0.49
CA GLN A 252 5.06 -17.32 -1.12
C GLN A 252 4.15 -16.15 -1.55
N PRO A 253 3.74 -16.09 -2.83
CA PRO A 253 2.83 -15.05 -3.30
C PRO A 253 1.51 -15.08 -2.52
N SER A 254 1.13 -13.95 -1.94
CA SER A 254 -0.21 -13.77 -1.36
C SER A 254 -1.12 -13.12 -2.40
N PHE A 255 -1.94 -13.94 -3.06
CA PHE A 255 -2.89 -13.45 -4.06
C PHE A 255 -4.04 -12.67 -3.43
N GLU A 256 -4.40 -11.56 -4.04
CA GLU A 256 -5.58 -10.81 -3.63
C GLU A 256 -6.88 -11.55 -4.02
N PRO A 257 -7.99 -11.32 -3.30
CA PRO A 257 -9.27 -11.90 -3.67
C PRO A 257 -9.65 -11.46 -5.10
N VAL A 258 -9.97 -12.44 -5.93
CA VAL A 258 -10.33 -12.23 -7.34
C VAL A 258 -11.65 -11.46 -7.40
N PRO A 259 -11.75 -10.41 -8.26
CA PRO A 259 -13.01 -9.69 -8.45
C PRO A 259 -14.14 -10.60 -8.96
N GLU A 260 -15.37 -10.34 -8.53
CA GLU A 260 -16.55 -10.98 -9.10
C GLU A 260 -16.58 -10.71 -10.62
N ASN A 261 -16.72 -11.77 -11.42
CA ASN A 261 -16.74 -11.80 -12.89
C ASN A 261 -15.38 -11.92 -13.62
N GLU A 262 -14.28 -12.20 -12.91
CA GLU A 262 -12.97 -12.48 -13.54
C GLU A 262 -12.56 -13.95 -13.37
N ASP A 263 -11.79 -14.47 -14.33
CA ASP A 263 -11.24 -15.83 -14.28
C ASP A 263 -10.13 -15.90 -13.22
N GLU A 264 -10.30 -16.76 -12.21
CA GLU A 264 -9.38 -16.86 -11.08
C GLU A 264 -7.96 -17.24 -11.51
N ASP A 265 -7.83 -18.15 -12.47
CA ASP A 265 -6.52 -18.69 -12.86
C ASP A 265 -5.74 -17.65 -13.66
N GLN A 266 -6.41 -16.93 -14.56
CA GLN A 266 -5.81 -15.84 -15.32
C GLN A 266 -5.43 -14.67 -14.41
N TRP A 267 -6.29 -14.31 -13.45
CA TRP A 267 -6.00 -13.24 -12.50
C TRP A 267 -4.76 -13.54 -11.66
N LYS A 268 -4.67 -14.75 -11.08
CA LYS A 268 -3.52 -15.19 -10.29
C LYS A 268 -2.24 -15.25 -11.15
N ALA A 269 -2.33 -15.73 -12.39
CA ALA A 269 -1.20 -15.77 -13.32
C ALA A 269 -0.70 -14.36 -13.67
N ASP A 270 -1.61 -13.42 -13.95
CA ASP A 270 -1.26 -12.02 -14.22
C ASP A 270 -0.66 -11.32 -13.00
N GLU A 271 -1.20 -11.61 -11.80
CA GLU A 271 -0.68 -11.07 -10.55
C GLU A 271 0.74 -11.58 -10.30
N LEU A 272 0.97 -12.89 -10.46
CA LEU A 272 2.29 -13.51 -10.35
C LEU A 272 3.29 -12.91 -11.37
N ARG A 273 2.85 -12.73 -12.63
CA ARG A 273 3.68 -12.11 -13.67
C ARG A 273 4.09 -10.70 -13.27
N ASN A 274 3.16 -9.92 -12.72
CA ASN A 274 3.46 -8.56 -12.28
C ASN A 274 4.37 -8.54 -11.03
N MET A 275 4.19 -9.46 -10.07
CA MET A 275 5.05 -9.60 -8.89
C MET A 275 6.51 -9.90 -9.26
N ARG A 276 6.71 -10.72 -10.30
CA ARG A 276 8.04 -11.15 -10.75
C ARG A 276 8.59 -10.31 -11.91
N ALA A 277 7.87 -9.27 -12.34
CA ALA A 277 8.22 -8.49 -13.54
C ALA A 277 9.58 -7.80 -13.42
N ASN A 278 9.88 -7.15 -12.29
CA ASN A 278 11.19 -6.49 -12.12
C ASN A 278 12.35 -7.49 -12.14
N THR A 279 12.21 -8.60 -11.42
CA THR A 279 13.19 -9.70 -11.41
C THR A 279 13.40 -10.25 -12.82
N LEU A 280 12.32 -10.45 -13.59
CA LEU A 280 12.39 -10.90 -14.98
C LEU A 280 13.07 -9.86 -15.89
N ASP A 281 12.72 -8.58 -15.75
CA ASP A 281 13.28 -7.49 -16.56
C ASP A 281 14.80 -7.37 -16.34
N VAL A 282 15.27 -7.49 -15.11
CA VAL A 282 16.71 -7.52 -14.78
C VAL A 282 17.36 -8.78 -15.35
N LEU A 283 16.73 -9.96 -15.16
CA LEU A 283 17.22 -11.24 -15.67
C LEU A 283 17.41 -11.23 -17.18
N LEU A 284 16.39 -10.84 -17.94
CA LEU A 284 16.49 -10.85 -19.41
C LEU A 284 17.61 -9.93 -19.91
N GLN A 285 17.82 -8.78 -19.26
CA GLN A 285 18.86 -7.82 -19.64
C GLN A 285 20.28 -8.27 -19.27
N LEU A 286 20.44 -9.35 -18.51
CA LEU A 286 21.72 -10.02 -18.34
C LEU A 286 22.12 -10.85 -19.55
N SER A 287 21.25 -11.11 -20.53
CA SER A 287 21.61 -11.74 -21.81
C SER A 287 21.85 -10.69 -22.91
N GLN A 288 22.70 -10.99 -23.88
CA GLN A 288 22.88 -10.15 -25.07
C GLN A 288 21.57 -9.97 -25.86
N GLU A 289 20.77 -11.04 -25.98
CA GLU A 289 19.48 -11.03 -26.68
C GLU A 289 18.46 -10.12 -25.99
N GLY A 290 18.42 -10.14 -24.65
CA GLY A 290 17.51 -9.29 -23.89
C GLY A 290 17.86 -7.81 -24.00
N PHE A 291 19.14 -7.45 -24.11
CA PHE A 291 19.53 -6.06 -24.32
C PHE A 291 18.89 -5.45 -25.58
N ASP A 292 18.88 -6.18 -26.69
CA ASP A 292 18.31 -5.67 -27.95
C ASP A 292 16.78 -5.48 -27.87
N LEU A 293 16.09 -6.27 -27.05
CA LEU A 293 14.66 -6.09 -26.78
C LEU A 293 14.37 -4.80 -26.01
N TYR A 294 15.21 -4.46 -25.03
CA TYR A 294 15.00 -3.30 -24.16
C TYR A 294 15.65 -2.01 -24.69
N ARG A 295 16.43 -2.08 -25.77
CA ARG A 295 17.06 -0.92 -26.43
C ARG A 295 16.07 0.20 -26.79
N ARG A 296 14.82 -0.14 -27.07
CA ARG A 296 13.75 0.81 -27.43
C ARG A 296 12.98 1.36 -26.22
N LYS A 297 13.26 0.87 -25.01
CA LYS A 297 12.57 1.23 -23.77
C LYS A 297 13.57 1.80 -22.75
N PRO A 298 13.86 3.13 -22.81
CA PRO A 298 14.94 3.71 -22.01
C PRO A 298 14.68 3.68 -20.50
N LEU A 299 13.42 3.71 -20.06
CA LEU A 299 13.06 3.70 -18.63
C LEU A 299 13.16 2.32 -17.98
N SER A 300 13.16 1.25 -18.77
CA SER A 300 13.30 -0.13 -18.29
C SER A 300 14.70 -0.70 -18.54
N LEU A 301 15.66 0.15 -18.92
CA LEU A 301 17.01 -0.28 -19.26
C LEU A 301 17.86 -0.44 -18.00
N ASN A 302 17.92 -1.65 -17.48
CA ASN A 302 18.62 -2.06 -16.26
C ASN A 302 19.88 -2.90 -16.60
N SER A 303 20.57 -2.57 -17.70
CA SER A 303 21.70 -3.39 -18.16
C SER A 303 22.92 -3.22 -17.24
N VAL A 304 23.30 -4.28 -16.51
CA VAL A 304 24.50 -4.32 -15.68
C VAL A 304 25.76 -4.63 -16.52
N ARG A 305 25.67 -5.53 -17.50
CA ARG A 305 26.83 -6.04 -18.27
C ARG A 305 27.50 -5.02 -19.20
N ARG A 306 26.73 -4.14 -19.87
CA ARG A 306 27.27 -3.17 -20.85
C ARG A 306 28.16 -2.09 -20.21
N PRO A 307 27.75 -1.44 -19.10
CA PRO A 307 28.64 -0.55 -18.35
C PRO A 307 29.94 -1.26 -17.94
N LEU A 308 29.84 -2.51 -17.46
CA LEU A 308 31.00 -3.32 -17.08
C LEU A 308 31.92 -3.62 -18.27
N ASN A 309 31.39 -3.89 -19.46
CA ASN A 309 32.21 -4.13 -20.66
C ASN A 309 32.96 -2.87 -21.11
N LYS A 310 32.33 -1.69 -21.05
CA LYS A 310 33.03 -0.42 -21.32
C LYS A 310 34.14 -0.14 -20.30
N TRP A 311 33.96 -0.62 -19.07
CA TRP A 311 34.95 -0.51 -18.00
C TRP A 311 36.10 -1.50 -18.19
N HIS A 312 35.79 -2.75 -18.55
CA HIS A 312 36.74 -3.82 -18.87
C HIS A 312 37.58 -3.52 -20.11
N SER A 313 36.98 -2.95 -21.16
CA SER A 313 37.69 -2.55 -22.39
C SER A 313 38.61 -1.34 -22.21
N ARG A 314 38.42 -0.56 -21.13
CA ARG A 314 39.30 0.54 -20.72
C ARG A 314 40.36 -0.02 -19.78
N ASP A 315 41.31 -0.78 -20.33
CA ASP A 315 42.51 -1.21 -19.62
C ASP A 315 43.21 0.02 -19.01
N LYS A 316 43.15 0.12 -17.67
CA LYS A 316 43.61 1.20 -16.79
C LYS A 316 42.86 2.54 -16.98
N PRO A 317 42.15 3.06 -15.96
CA PRO A 317 41.89 4.49 -15.89
C PRO A 317 43.25 5.19 -15.68
N SER A 318 43.94 5.54 -16.77
CA SER A 318 44.94 6.61 -16.72
C SER A 318 44.20 7.85 -16.24
N LEU A 319 44.50 8.24 -15.01
CA LEU A 319 43.78 9.21 -14.21
C LEU A 319 44.14 10.63 -14.65
N ASP A 320 43.96 10.96 -15.93
CA ASP A 320 43.93 12.34 -16.42
C ASP A 320 42.46 12.73 -16.65
N ARG A 321 41.69 12.73 -15.56
CA ARG A 321 40.25 13.09 -15.56
C ARG A 321 40.07 14.51 -15.02
N HIS A 322 40.80 15.48 -15.59
CA HIS A 322 40.70 16.90 -15.22
C HIS A 322 39.64 17.68 -16.01
N GLU A 323 38.95 17.10 -17.00
CA GLU A 323 38.06 17.88 -17.89
C GLU A 323 36.54 17.73 -17.63
N THR A 324 36.12 16.80 -16.76
CA THR A 324 34.71 16.76 -16.30
C THR A 324 34.69 17.20 -14.85
N GLY A 325 34.34 18.47 -14.58
CA GLY A 325 34.32 19.13 -13.27
C GLY A 325 33.36 18.56 -12.21
N MET A 326 33.21 17.23 -12.15
CA MET A 326 32.49 16.46 -11.14
C MET A 326 33.48 15.43 -10.57
N SER A 327 34.34 15.90 -9.66
CA SER A 327 35.28 15.07 -8.92
C SER A 327 34.55 14.36 -7.77
N PHE A 328 34.22 13.09 -7.93
CA PHE A 328 33.98 12.21 -6.78
C PHE A 328 35.34 11.74 -6.29
N ALA A 329 35.67 12.07 -5.04
CA ALA A 329 36.96 11.86 -4.42
C ALA A 329 37.34 10.37 -4.43
N ILE A 330 38.45 10.01 -5.07
CA ILE A 330 39.04 8.67 -4.96
C ILE A 330 40.13 8.73 -3.90
N ALA A 331 39.87 8.12 -2.74
CA ALA A 331 40.88 7.75 -1.76
C ALA A 331 40.87 6.22 -1.58
N GLY A 332 41.67 5.53 -2.41
CA GLY A 332 42.14 4.15 -2.16
C GLY A 332 41.50 3.05 -3.01
N GLU A 333 42.39 2.29 -3.67
CA GLU A 333 42.18 1.03 -4.41
C GLU A 333 41.34 1.09 -5.71
N PRO A 334 41.74 0.40 -6.79
CA PRO A 334 40.88 0.22 -7.96
C PRO A 334 39.67 -0.61 -7.57
N VAL A 335 38.47 -0.02 -7.66
CA VAL A 335 37.18 -0.70 -7.45
C VAL A 335 37.18 -2.01 -8.26
N SER A 336 36.91 -3.16 -7.62
CA SER A 336 36.82 -4.42 -8.38
C SER A 336 35.62 -4.35 -9.32
N LEU A 337 35.81 -4.79 -10.57
CA LEU A 337 34.74 -4.92 -11.55
C LEU A 337 33.53 -5.69 -10.98
N ALA A 338 33.81 -6.68 -10.13
CA ALA A 338 32.80 -7.49 -9.47
C ALA A 338 31.98 -6.68 -8.44
N ASP A 339 32.60 -5.74 -7.71
CA ASP A 339 31.88 -4.87 -6.78
C ASP A 339 30.95 -3.92 -7.49
N GLU A 340 31.43 -3.33 -8.59
CA GLU A 340 30.65 -2.42 -9.41
C GLU A 340 29.44 -3.15 -10.00
N GLY A 341 29.64 -4.38 -10.49
CA GLY A 341 28.56 -5.18 -11.05
C GLY A 341 27.55 -5.64 -10.02
N THR A 342 28.01 -6.11 -8.86
CA THR A 342 27.16 -6.57 -7.76
C THR A 342 26.35 -5.42 -7.16
N SER A 343 26.99 -4.27 -6.93
CA SER A 343 26.32 -3.07 -6.41
C SER A 343 25.28 -2.52 -7.38
N ASN A 344 25.58 -2.51 -8.69
CA ASN A 344 24.63 -2.09 -9.72
C ASN A 344 23.47 -3.08 -9.88
N LEU A 345 23.72 -4.39 -9.78
CA LEU A 345 22.66 -5.41 -9.78
C LEU A 345 21.73 -5.22 -8.57
N PHE A 346 22.30 -5.05 -7.38
CA PHE A 346 21.55 -4.78 -6.16
C PHE A 346 20.68 -3.53 -6.29
N TYR A 347 21.23 -2.45 -6.89
CA TYR A 347 20.48 -1.23 -7.18
C TYR A 347 19.29 -1.48 -8.12
N TYR A 348 19.47 -2.19 -9.25
CA TYR A 348 18.36 -2.41 -10.19
C TYR A 348 17.29 -3.37 -9.66
N LEU A 349 17.66 -4.32 -8.80
CA LEU A 349 16.68 -5.17 -8.10
C LEU A 349 15.88 -4.38 -7.07
N PHE A 350 16.53 -3.39 -6.43
CA PHE A 350 15.87 -2.45 -5.51
C PHE A 350 14.97 -1.45 -6.25
N GLU A 351 15.44 -0.96 -7.41
CA GLU A 351 14.73 0.05 -8.19
C GLU A 351 13.58 -0.57 -8.98
N ASP A 352 12.36 -0.44 -8.47
CA ASP A 352 11.15 -0.76 -9.22
C ASP A 352 10.41 0.52 -9.65
N TYR A 353 10.47 0.84 -10.95
CA TYR A 353 9.75 1.97 -11.53
C TYR A 353 8.23 1.78 -11.59
N VAL A 354 7.75 0.55 -11.48
CA VAL A 354 6.31 0.23 -11.43
C VAL A 354 5.64 0.84 -10.19
N ALA A 355 6.43 1.15 -9.15
CA ALA A 355 6.03 1.91 -7.98
C ALA A 355 5.29 3.22 -8.28
N ALA A 356 5.51 3.84 -9.45
CA ALA A 356 4.84 5.09 -9.85
C ALA A 356 3.39 4.89 -10.36
N GLY A 357 3.02 3.66 -10.74
CA GLY A 357 1.71 3.33 -11.32
C GLY A 357 0.50 3.76 -10.48
N PRO A 358 0.52 3.54 -9.14
CA PRO A 358 -0.49 4.06 -8.23
C PRO A 358 -0.74 5.57 -8.36
N LEU A 359 0.31 6.40 -8.49
CA LEU A 359 0.15 7.86 -8.55
C LEU A 359 -0.61 8.33 -9.79
N LYS A 360 -0.33 7.73 -10.95
CA LYS A 360 -1.08 8.02 -12.18
C LYS A 360 -2.56 7.63 -12.05
N THR A 361 -2.82 6.57 -11.29
CA THR A 361 -4.20 6.16 -10.98
C THR A 361 -4.88 7.15 -10.04
N ALA A 362 -4.14 7.68 -9.05
CA ALA A 362 -4.60 8.72 -8.13
C ALA A 362 -5.00 9.99 -8.90
N GLU A 363 -4.11 10.47 -9.75
CA GLU A 363 -4.30 11.67 -10.59
C GLU A 363 -5.59 11.57 -11.40
N ARG A 364 -5.76 10.45 -12.12
CA ARG A 364 -6.97 10.21 -12.92
C ARG A 364 -8.24 10.16 -12.08
N LYS A 365 -8.21 9.51 -10.91
CA LYS A 365 -9.36 9.47 -10.00
C LYS A 365 -9.69 10.86 -9.46
N LEU A 366 -8.67 11.65 -9.13
CA LEU A 366 -8.82 13.01 -8.60
C LEU A 366 -9.41 13.95 -9.66
N GLU A 367 -8.91 13.92 -10.89
CA GLU A 367 -9.45 14.69 -12.02
C GLU A 367 -10.94 14.36 -12.26
N GLN A 368 -11.30 13.07 -12.21
CA GLN A 368 -12.70 12.64 -12.29
C GLN A 368 -13.55 13.18 -11.14
N MET A 369 -13.04 13.25 -9.90
CA MET A 369 -13.77 13.82 -8.77
C MET A 369 -13.89 15.34 -8.87
N THR A 370 -12.83 16.03 -9.29
CA THR A 370 -12.82 17.47 -9.52
C THR A 370 -13.92 17.84 -10.52
N ASN A 371 -13.99 17.13 -11.66
CA ASN A 371 -15.05 17.30 -12.64
C ASN A 371 -16.44 17.03 -12.04
N LYS A 372 -16.62 15.94 -11.28
CA LYS A 372 -17.91 15.62 -10.64
C LYS A 372 -18.38 16.68 -9.64
N VAL A 373 -17.47 17.26 -8.84
CA VAL A 373 -17.82 18.31 -7.86
C VAL A 373 -18.20 19.60 -8.59
N LEU A 374 -17.44 20.00 -9.60
CA LEU A 374 -17.75 21.21 -10.38
C LEU A 374 -19.07 21.06 -11.15
N GLU A 375 -19.30 19.89 -11.77
CA GLU A 375 -20.56 19.58 -12.46
C GLU A 375 -21.76 19.44 -11.51
N SER A 376 -21.54 19.12 -10.24
CA SER A 376 -22.61 19.04 -9.24
C SER A 376 -23.37 20.36 -9.10
N THR A 377 -22.76 21.49 -9.47
CA THR A 377 -23.36 22.83 -9.49
C THR A 377 -24.46 22.95 -10.55
N ARG A 378 -24.44 22.12 -11.60
CA ARG A 378 -25.44 22.17 -12.66
C ARG A 378 -26.76 21.54 -12.16
N PRO A 379 -27.91 22.24 -12.31
CA PRO A 379 -29.19 21.84 -11.71
C PRO A 379 -29.74 20.49 -12.22
N MET A 380 -29.20 19.95 -13.32
CA MET A 380 -29.69 18.74 -13.99
C MET A 380 -29.08 17.42 -13.45
N ILE A 381 -28.03 17.47 -12.61
CA ILE A 381 -27.28 16.28 -12.15
C ILE A 381 -27.44 16.09 -10.63
N ARG A 382 -28.68 15.85 -10.18
CA ARG A 382 -29.01 15.66 -8.76
C ARG A 382 -28.60 14.31 -8.15
N LYS A 383 -28.17 13.32 -8.97
CA LYS A 383 -28.08 11.91 -8.53
C LYS A 383 -26.66 11.34 -8.32
N LYS A 384 -25.57 12.11 -8.44
CA LYS A 384 -24.19 11.58 -8.40
C LYS A 384 -23.28 12.09 -7.27
N SER A 385 -23.80 12.81 -6.28
CA SER A 385 -22.96 13.43 -5.23
C SER A 385 -22.68 12.55 -4.01
N ILE A 386 -23.47 11.50 -3.78
CA ILE A 386 -23.33 10.62 -2.60
C ILE A 386 -21.98 9.91 -2.57
N ASP A 387 -21.44 9.55 -3.74
CA ASP A 387 -20.19 8.78 -3.82
C ASP A 387 -18.94 9.65 -3.71
N ILE A 388 -19.06 10.99 -3.76
CA ILE A 388 -17.91 11.90 -3.77
C ILE A 388 -17.16 11.84 -2.44
N ILE A 389 -17.85 11.95 -1.30
CA ILE A 389 -17.20 11.94 0.02
C ILE A 389 -16.53 10.59 0.30
N PRO A 390 -17.20 9.43 0.13
CA PRO A 390 -16.56 8.13 0.35
C PRO A 390 -15.35 7.90 -0.55
N THR A 391 -15.44 8.25 -1.84
CA THR A 391 -14.31 8.06 -2.78
C THR A 391 -13.13 8.97 -2.44
N LEU A 392 -13.35 10.24 -2.11
CA LEU A 392 -12.29 11.15 -1.65
C LEU A 392 -11.67 10.67 -0.33
N HIS A 393 -12.48 10.14 0.60
CA HIS A 393 -11.99 9.60 1.86
C HIS A 393 -11.08 8.38 1.63
N HIS A 394 -11.52 7.42 0.82
CA HIS A 394 -10.72 6.23 0.48
C HIS A 394 -9.45 6.60 -0.28
N LEU A 395 -9.53 7.52 -1.24
CA LEU A 395 -8.36 8.01 -1.97
C LEU A 395 -7.37 8.71 -1.04
N SER A 396 -7.85 9.57 -0.13
CA SER A 396 -7.01 10.23 0.87
C SER A 396 -6.33 9.22 1.80
N LYS A 397 -7.05 8.17 2.22
CA LYS A 397 -6.50 7.09 3.04
C LYS A 397 -5.40 6.34 2.29
N ASP A 398 -5.65 5.89 1.06
CA ASP A 398 -4.68 5.18 0.24
C ASP A 398 -3.43 6.05 -0.03
N LEU A 399 -3.60 7.34 -0.30
CA LEU A 399 -2.48 8.27 -0.51
C LEU A 399 -1.63 8.46 0.76
N ARG A 400 -2.23 8.49 1.95
CA ARG A 400 -1.47 8.54 3.21
C ARG A 400 -0.69 7.25 3.46
N GLU A 401 -1.31 6.09 3.19
CA GLU A 401 -0.62 4.80 3.28
C GLU A 401 0.59 4.76 2.31
N LEU A 402 0.39 5.21 1.07
CA LEU A 402 1.46 5.30 0.07
C LEU A 402 2.55 6.33 0.43
N LYS A 403 2.18 7.46 1.06
CA LYS A 403 3.15 8.44 1.57
C LYS A 403 4.09 7.79 2.58
N HIS A 404 3.55 7.10 3.57
CA HIS A 404 4.34 6.43 4.60
C HIS A 404 5.24 5.33 4.03
N LEU A 405 4.77 4.63 3.00
CA LEU A 405 5.54 3.64 2.27
C LEU A 405 6.79 4.27 1.64
N PHE A 406 6.62 5.36 0.89
CA PHE A 406 7.74 6.06 0.25
C PHE A 406 8.66 6.76 1.24
N GLU A 407 8.14 7.29 2.35
CA GLU A 407 8.96 7.79 3.47
C GLU A 407 9.85 6.67 4.02
N ASN A 408 9.32 5.45 4.11
CA ASN A 408 10.10 4.29 4.57
C ASN A 408 11.13 3.82 3.56
N TYR A 409 10.83 3.84 2.26
CA TYR A 409 11.87 3.61 1.24
C TYR A 409 12.96 4.67 1.28
N LYS A 410 12.64 5.95 1.53
CA LYS A 410 13.65 6.99 1.72
C LYS A 410 14.53 6.73 2.95
N ASN A 411 13.93 6.29 4.05
CA ASN A 411 14.67 5.90 5.26
C ASN A 411 15.57 4.69 5.00
N LEU A 412 15.09 3.71 4.23
CA LEU A 412 15.86 2.54 3.83
C LEU A 412 17.05 2.92 2.95
N ILE A 413 16.85 3.77 1.93
CA ILE A 413 17.93 4.31 1.08
C ILE A 413 18.97 5.05 1.93
N SER A 414 18.52 5.82 2.92
CA SER A 414 19.42 6.53 3.85
C SER A 414 20.27 5.55 4.66
N LYS A 415 19.70 4.42 5.12
CA LYS A 415 20.44 3.35 5.80
C LYS A 415 21.44 2.67 4.86
N ILE A 416 21.04 2.34 3.63
CA ILE A 416 21.91 1.75 2.60
C ILE A 416 23.09 2.68 2.31
N THR A 417 22.83 3.98 2.16
CA THR A 417 23.85 4.99 1.86
C THR A 417 24.78 5.20 3.05
N ALA A 418 24.26 5.15 4.29
CA ALA A 418 25.07 5.24 5.50
C ALA A 418 26.06 4.07 5.61
N LEU A 419 25.65 2.85 5.23
CA LEU A 419 26.53 1.67 5.22
C LEU A 419 27.74 1.86 4.29
N GLY A 420 27.54 2.50 3.13
CA GLY A 420 28.63 2.78 2.20
C GLY A 420 29.61 3.87 2.65
N LYS A 421 29.25 4.71 3.63
CA LYS A 421 30.06 5.87 4.05
C LYS A 421 31.00 5.63 5.24
N VAL A 422 30.91 4.49 5.92
CA VAL A 422 31.56 4.29 7.24
C VAL A 422 33.10 4.14 7.20
N ASP A 423 33.76 3.99 6.05
CA ASP A 423 35.18 3.60 6.01
C ASP A 423 36.20 4.67 5.59
N ALA A 424 36.05 5.91 6.08
CA ALA A 424 37.12 6.92 5.97
C ALA A 424 38.01 7.04 7.24
N GLN A 425 37.58 6.59 8.42
CA GLN A 425 38.29 6.87 9.69
C GLN A 425 38.89 5.66 10.43
N VAL A 426 38.57 4.40 10.07
CA VAL A 426 39.07 3.21 10.81
C VAL A 426 40.25 2.52 10.10
N ARG A 427 40.75 3.09 8.99
CA ARG A 427 41.78 2.47 8.11
C ARG A 427 43.20 2.35 8.71
N ASN A 428 43.40 2.68 9.99
CA ASN A 428 44.71 2.66 10.67
C ASN A 428 44.90 1.50 11.69
N GLY A 429 44.07 0.45 11.67
CA GLY A 429 44.25 -0.73 12.52
C GLY A 429 44.25 -2.01 11.71
N HIS A 430 45.29 -2.82 11.83
CA HIS A 430 45.37 -4.19 11.31
C HIS A 430 44.10 -4.98 11.66
N ALA A 431 43.29 -5.33 10.65
CA ALA A 431 42.23 -6.31 10.76
C ALA A 431 42.39 -7.33 9.62
N GLU A 432 42.64 -8.58 9.99
CA GLU A 432 42.81 -9.70 9.08
C GLU A 432 41.56 -9.94 8.20
N ASP A 433 41.78 -9.99 6.89
CA ASP A 433 41.15 -10.77 5.80
C ASP A 433 39.62 -10.92 5.63
N ALA A 434 38.76 -10.40 6.52
CA ALA A 434 37.31 -10.47 6.32
C ALA A 434 36.82 -9.27 5.49
N ARG A 435 36.74 -9.45 4.16
CA ARG A 435 36.09 -8.48 3.25
C ARG A 435 34.68 -8.16 3.74
N ARG A 436 34.45 -6.90 4.10
CA ARG A 436 33.14 -6.39 4.52
C ARG A 436 32.26 -6.12 3.31
N VAL A 437 30.94 -6.20 3.51
CA VAL A 437 29.94 -5.83 2.49
C VAL A 437 30.04 -4.33 2.22
N MET A 438 30.37 -3.96 0.99
CA MET A 438 30.54 -2.57 0.56
C MET A 438 29.75 -2.31 -0.71
N LEU A 439 29.18 -1.12 -0.81
CA LEU A 439 28.61 -0.60 -2.04
C LEU A 439 29.62 0.34 -2.70
N THR A 440 29.70 0.31 -4.03
CA THR A 440 30.58 1.23 -4.77
C THR A 440 30.02 2.65 -4.75
N ASP A 441 30.91 3.66 -4.87
CA ASP A 441 30.52 5.08 -4.88
C ASP A 441 29.54 5.43 -6.00
N THR A 442 29.63 4.74 -7.14
CA THR A 442 28.69 4.91 -8.26
C THR A 442 27.29 4.43 -7.88
N ALA A 443 27.17 3.27 -7.21
CA ALA A 443 25.90 2.74 -6.75
C ALA A 443 25.33 3.61 -5.61
N LEU A 444 26.18 4.08 -4.69
CA LEU A 444 25.79 5.03 -3.64
C LEU A 444 25.21 6.32 -4.24
N SER A 445 25.86 6.90 -5.25
CA SER A 445 25.34 8.07 -5.95
C SER A 445 23.99 7.79 -6.65
N ARG A 446 23.79 6.58 -7.19
CA ARG A 446 22.49 6.18 -7.76
C ARG A 446 21.41 6.07 -6.70
N PHE A 447 21.72 5.47 -5.54
CA PHE A 447 20.80 5.42 -4.40
C PHE A 447 20.44 6.81 -3.88
N GLU A 448 21.40 7.72 -3.75
CA GLU A 448 21.15 9.12 -3.37
C GLU A 448 20.20 9.81 -4.37
N ARG A 449 20.48 9.68 -5.67
CA ARG A 449 19.60 10.19 -6.73
C ARG A 449 18.20 9.58 -6.71
N LEU A 450 18.08 8.29 -6.40
CA LEU A 450 16.79 7.62 -6.24
C LEU A 450 16.03 8.19 -5.04
N GLY A 451 16.73 8.43 -3.93
CA GLY A 451 16.17 9.09 -2.74
C GLY A 451 15.62 10.48 -3.05
N ASP A 452 16.38 11.30 -3.79
CA ASP A 452 15.93 12.62 -4.25
C ASP A 452 14.71 12.50 -5.18
N ARG A 453 14.75 11.56 -6.13
CA ARG A 453 13.65 11.33 -7.06
C ARG A 453 12.38 10.89 -6.34
N LEU A 454 12.48 10.04 -5.32
CA LEU A 454 11.34 9.64 -4.49
C LEU A 454 10.76 10.84 -3.74
N GLN A 455 11.61 11.72 -3.22
CA GLN A 455 11.16 12.96 -2.58
C GLN A 455 10.39 13.85 -3.55
N TYR A 456 11.01 14.20 -4.69
CA TYR A 456 10.44 15.20 -5.59
C TYR A 456 9.29 14.68 -6.45
N LEU A 457 9.37 13.44 -6.95
CA LEU A 457 8.34 12.90 -7.85
C LEU A 457 7.21 12.20 -7.10
N MET A 458 7.50 11.50 -6.00
CA MET A 458 6.48 10.71 -5.30
C MET A 458 5.90 11.48 -4.12
N LEU A 459 6.73 11.83 -3.13
CA LEU A 459 6.26 12.41 -1.87
C LEU A 459 5.62 13.80 -2.08
N ASN A 460 6.27 14.70 -2.82
CA ASN A 460 5.73 16.04 -3.08
C ASN A 460 4.44 15.97 -3.92
N SER A 461 4.35 15.06 -4.89
CA SER A 461 3.12 14.86 -5.69
C SER A 461 1.97 14.34 -4.83
N ILE A 462 2.23 13.39 -3.92
CA ILE A 462 1.22 12.90 -2.97
C ILE A 462 0.75 14.03 -2.06
N GLU A 463 1.65 14.87 -1.57
CA GLU A 463 1.30 16.03 -0.75
C GLU A 463 0.42 17.02 -1.53
N GLY A 464 0.75 17.27 -2.80
CA GLY A 464 -0.10 18.04 -3.73
C GLY A 464 -1.51 17.44 -3.86
N TYR A 465 -1.63 16.14 -4.12
CA TYR A 465 -2.93 15.47 -4.24
C TYR A 465 -3.73 15.50 -2.93
N LEU A 466 -3.07 15.34 -1.77
CA LEU A 466 -3.74 15.48 -0.47
C LEU A 466 -4.25 16.91 -0.24
N GLY A 467 -3.49 17.91 -0.66
CA GLY A 467 -3.90 19.32 -0.66
C GLY A 467 -5.13 19.55 -1.54
N GLU A 468 -5.11 19.04 -2.77
CA GLU A 468 -6.23 19.15 -3.71
C GLU A 468 -7.49 18.44 -3.18
N ILE A 469 -7.36 17.23 -2.59
CA ILE A 469 -8.49 16.53 -1.96
C ILE A 469 -9.12 17.37 -0.85
N ASN A 470 -8.31 18.03 -0.01
CA ASN A 470 -8.82 18.89 1.05
C ASN A 470 -9.55 20.13 0.49
N ALA A 471 -8.99 20.74 -0.56
CA ALA A 471 -9.60 21.89 -1.24
C ALA A 471 -10.92 21.50 -1.92
N LEU A 472 -10.95 20.34 -2.57
CA LEU A 472 -12.11 19.79 -3.25
C LEU A 472 -13.22 19.43 -2.26
N SER A 473 -12.87 18.77 -1.15
CA SER A 473 -13.79 18.47 -0.05
C SER A 473 -14.42 19.74 0.52
N SER A 474 -13.61 20.77 0.81
CA SER A 474 -14.09 22.06 1.30
C SER A 474 -15.01 22.74 0.28
N THR A 475 -14.65 22.71 -1.01
CA THR A 475 -15.48 23.25 -2.09
C THR A 475 -16.82 22.54 -2.19
N TYR A 476 -16.83 21.21 -2.09
CA TYR A 476 -18.06 20.43 -2.09
C TYR A 476 -18.97 20.78 -0.90
N PHE A 477 -18.41 20.95 0.31
CA PHE A 477 -19.18 21.37 1.48
C PHE A 477 -19.76 22.77 1.31
N ASN A 478 -18.97 23.73 0.80
CA ASN A 478 -19.44 25.09 0.54
C ASN A 478 -20.58 25.11 -0.48
N LEU A 479 -20.45 24.36 -1.58
CA LEU A 479 -21.50 24.23 -2.59
C LEU A 479 -22.76 23.56 -2.04
N THR A 480 -22.60 22.59 -1.14
CA THR A 480 -23.73 21.91 -0.48
C THR A 480 -24.45 22.86 0.48
N GLN A 481 -23.71 23.61 1.31
CA GLN A 481 -24.27 24.63 2.19
C GLN A 481 -25.01 25.72 1.40
N GLN A 482 -24.46 26.15 0.26
CA GLN A 482 -25.14 27.12 -0.61
C GLN A 482 -26.47 26.58 -1.14
N LYS A 483 -26.51 25.31 -1.55
CA LYS A 483 -27.76 24.65 -2.01
C LYS A 483 -28.77 24.49 -0.89
N ASP A 484 -28.33 24.13 0.31
CA ASP A 484 -29.22 23.97 1.46
C ASP A 484 -29.80 25.33 1.89
N SER A 485 -28.99 26.39 1.82
CA SER A 485 -29.44 27.76 2.04
C SER A 485 -30.47 28.19 0.98
N GLU A 486 -30.23 27.90 -0.29
CA GLU A 486 -31.18 28.20 -1.37
C GLU A 486 -32.49 27.42 -1.22
N ALA A 487 -32.40 26.12 -0.89
CA ALA A 487 -33.55 25.27 -0.65
C ALA A 487 -34.37 25.78 0.56
N THR A 488 -33.69 26.21 1.62
CA THR A 488 -34.33 26.81 2.80
C THR A 488 -34.99 28.14 2.45
N ALA A 489 -34.31 29.01 1.69
CA ALA A 489 -34.89 30.28 1.24
C ALA A 489 -36.13 30.06 0.37
N ARG A 490 -36.09 29.07 -0.53
CA ARG A 490 -37.25 28.64 -1.33
C ARG A 490 -38.37 28.11 -0.44
N LEU A 491 -38.04 27.25 0.54
CA LEU A 491 -39.01 26.69 1.49
C LEU A 491 -39.69 27.79 2.29
N THR A 492 -38.92 28.73 2.85
CA THR A 492 -39.42 29.91 3.56
C THR A 492 -40.29 30.78 2.67
N ARG A 493 -39.92 30.98 1.40
CA ARG A 493 -40.77 31.69 0.42
C ARG A 493 -42.10 30.98 0.20
N SER A 494 -42.10 29.65 0.07
CA SER A 494 -43.35 28.88 -0.04
C SER A 494 -44.17 28.88 1.26
N ALA A 495 -43.53 28.80 2.43
CA ALA A 495 -44.21 28.84 3.72
C ALA A 495 -44.87 30.20 3.98
N THR A 496 -44.16 31.30 3.67
CA THR A 496 -44.72 32.66 3.74
C THR A 496 -45.86 32.85 2.75
N LEU A 497 -45.78 32.26 1.56
CA LEU A 497 -46.89 32.24 0.60
C LEU A 497 -48.10 31.49 1.17
N LEU A 498 -47.89 30.31 1.76
CA LEU A 498 -48.96 29.51 2.38
C LEU A 498 -49.61 30.28 3.54
N ALA A 499 -48.81 30.89 4.42
CA ALA A 499 -49.32 31.73 5.50
C ALA A 499 -50.17 32.91 4.98
N LYS A 500 -49.74 33.57 3.89
CA LYS A 500 -50.53 34.63 3.24
C LYS A 500 -51.86 34.09 2.69
N LEU A 501 -51.85 32.91 2.06
CA LEU A 501 -53.09 32.28 1.60
C LEU A 501 -54.02 31.95 2.78
N SER A 502 -53.49 31.46 3.90
CA SER A 502 -54.30 31.16 5.09
C SER A 502 -54.97 32.41 5.67
N VAL A 503 -54.25 33.55 5.76
CA VAL A 503 -54.84 34.82 6.23
C VAL A 503 -55.99 35.29 5.33
N PHE A 504 -55.93 34.99 4.03
CA PHE A 504 -56.99 35.31 3.09
C PHE A 504 -58.20 34.35 3.18
N PHE A 505 -57.94 33.04 3.19
CA PHE A 505 -58.98 32.03 3.04
C PHE A 505 -59.64 31.61 4.36
N LEU A 506 -58.98 31.74 5.51
CA LEU A 506 -59.55 31.33 6.80
C LEU A 506 -60.80 32.16 7.18
N PRO A 507 -60.80 33.50 7.09
CA PRO A 507 -61.99 34.31 7.38
C PRO A 507 -63.13 34.03 6.40
N ILE A 508 -62.80 33.81 5.12
CA ILE A 508 -63.79 33.44 4.10
C ILE A 508 -64.39 32.06 4.41
N SER A 509 -63.56 31.09 4.79
CA SER A 509 -64.02 29.75 5.18
C SER A 509 -64.91 29.81 6.41
N PHE A 510 -64.56 30.63 7.41
CA PHE A 510 -65.38 30.87 8.59
C PHE A 510 -66.72 31.52 8.23
N LEU A 511 -66.71 32.53 7.35
CA LEU A 511 -67.94 33.13 6.83
C LEU A 511 -68.83 32.08 6.15
N THR A 512 -68.27 31.30 5.24
CA THR A 512 -69.02 30.25 4.56
C THR A 512 -69.57 29.21 5.52
N SER A 513 -68.82 28.87 6.58
CA SER A 513 -69.28 27.98 7.64
C SER A 513 -70.41 28.61 8.45
N TYR A 514 -70.34 29.90 8.78
CA TYR A 514 -71.36 30.62 9.55
C TYR A 514 -72.70 30.62 8.80
N PHE A 515 -72.68 30.93 7.50
CA PHE A 515 -73.86 30.88 6.64
C PHE A 515 -74.34 29.46 6.32
N SER A 516 -73.51 28.44 6.57
CA SER A 516 -73.88 27.03 6.42
C SER A 516 -74.57 26.45 7.66
N ILE A 517 -74.61 27.18 8.79
CA ILE A 517 -75.29 26.73 10.01
C ILE A 517 -76.81 26.89 9.81
N GLN A 518 -77.54 25.78 9.94
CA GLN A 518 -79.00 25.73 9.78
C GLN A 518 -79.68 25.95 11.13
N ILE A 519 -79.82 27.20 11.56
CA ILE A 519 -80.66 27.58 12.70
C ILE A 519 -82.00 28.09 12.15
N GLU A 520 -83.11 27.47 12.57
CA GLU A 520 -84.46 27.71 12.04
C GLU A 520 -84.93 29.19 12.17
N ASP A 521 -84.48 29.91 13.20
CA ASP A 521 -84.82 31.33 13.41
C ASP A 521 -84.04 32.31 12.51
N LEU A 522 -82.92 31.88 11.91
CA LEU A 522 -82.06 32.75 11.12
C LEU A 522 -82.47 32.81 9.64
N TYR A 523 -83.14 31.77 9.12
CA TYR A 523 -83.55 31.70 7.70
C TYR A 523 -84.55 32.80 7.29
N THR A 524 -85.27 33.38 8.25
CA THR A 524 -86.28 34.42 8.01
C THR A 524 -85.66 35.78 7.65
N TYR A 525 -84.39 36.02 7.98
CA TYR A 525 -83.73 37.33 7.82
C TYR A 525 -82.57 37.37 6.83
N TRP A 526 -82.01 36.23 6.42
CA TRP A 526 -80.82 36.18 5.57
C TRP A 526 -81.18 35.67 4.17
N HIS A 527 -81.05 36.53 3.16
CA HIS A 527 -81.22 36.17 1.76
C HIS A 527 -79.87 35.85 1.10
N GLY A 528 -79.90 35.14 -0.05
CA GLY A 528 -78.69 34.82 -0.82
C GLY A 528 -77.89 36.06 -1.26
N THR A 529 -78.50 37.23 -1.31
CA THR A 529 -77.85 38.53 -1.54
C THR A 529 -76.95 38.95 -0.37
N ASP A 530 -77.34 38.66 0.87
CA ASP A 530 -76.61 39.07 2.07
C ASP A 530 -75.32 38.28 2.27
N TYR A 531 -75.31 37.03 1.78
CA TYR A 531 -74.10 36.23 1.65
C TYR A 531 -73.07 36.90 0.73
N TRP A 532 -73.47 37.34 -0.47
CA TRP A 532 -72.56 37.97 -1.42
C TRP A 532 -72.05 39.34 -0.94
N TYR A 533 -72.90 40.13 -0.26
CA TYR A 533 -72.45 41.37 0.39
C TYR A 533 -71.45 41.10 1.52
N SER A 534 -71.74 40.13 2.40
CA SER A 534 -70.84 39.76 3.49
C SER A 534 -69.52 39.17 2.97
N PHE A 535 -69.58 38.39 1.89
CA PHE A 535 -68.41 37.88 1.20
C PHE A 535 -67.56 39.01 0.62
N ALA A 536 -68.17 40.00 -0.06
CA ALA A 536 -67.45 41.13 -0.62
C ALA A 536 -66.76 41.99 0.47
N VAL A 537 -67.43 42.22 1.60
CA VAL A 537 -66.88 42.96 2.75
C VAL A 537 -65.71 42.19 3.37
N ILE A 538 -65.89 40.90 3.66
CA ILE A 538 -64.83 40.09 4.29
C ILE A 538 -63.66 39.84 3.35
N ALA A 539 -63.89 39.59 2.06
CA ALA A 539 -62.82 39.46 1.08
C ALA A 539 -62.01 40.75 0.93
N SER A 540 -62.69 41.92 0.90
CA SER A 540 -62.04 43.23 0.87
C SER A 540 -61.25 43.51 2.15
N LEU A 541 -61.80 43.17 3.32
CA LEU A 541 -61.13 43.33 4.60
C LEU A 541 -59.92 42.40 4.72
N SER A 542 -60.03 41.14 4.29
CA SER A 542 -58.91 40.18 4.24
C SER A 542 -57.82 40.62 3.27
N PHE A 543 -58.18 41.24 2.13
CA PHE A 543 -57.22 41.80 1.18
C PHE A 543 -56.49 43.03 1.76
N LEU A 544 -57.21 43.92 2.43
CA LEU A 544 -56.61 45.05 3.16
C LEU A 544 -55.71 44.58 4.31
N ALA A 545 -56.14 43.55 5.04
CA ALA A 545 -55.34 42.93 6.09
C ALA A 545 -54.05 42.33 5.52
N LEU A 546 -54.09 41.65 4.36
CA LEU A 546 -52.89 41.16 3.69
C LEU A 546 -51.92 42.27 3.32
N PHE A 547 -52.42 43.38 2.78
CA PHE A 547 -51.58 44.54 2.44
C PHE A 547 -50.97 45.16 3.69
N PHE A 548 -51.77 45.33 4.74
CA PHE A 548 -51.32 45.89 6.01
C PHE A 548 -50.30 44.98 6.69
N PHE A 549 -50.55 43.68 6.82
CA PHE A 549 -49.61 42.72 7.39
C PHE A 549 -48.34 42.58 6.56
N SER A 550 -48.42 42.65 5.22
CA SER A 550 -47.22 42.63 4.37
C SER A 550 -46.34 43.87 4.57
N ARG A 551 -46.94 45.05 4.76
CA ARG A 551 -46.21 46.30 5.02
C ARG A 551 -45.72 46.38 6.47
N LEU A 552 -46.51 45.89 7.42
CA LEU A 552 -46.17 45.80 8.84
C LEU A 552 -44.99 44.85 9.06
N LEU A 553 -44.97 43.69 8.38
CA LEU A 553 -43.84 42.75 8.47
C LEU A 553 -42.54 43.33 7.94
N MET A 554 -42.59 44.12 6.86
CA MET A 554 -41.42 44.82 6.34
C MET A 554 -40.90 45.84 7.35
N PHE A 555 -41.79 46.67 7.90
CA PHE A 555 -41.42 47.65 8.92
C PHE A 555 -40.91 46.99 10.21
N ALA A 556 -41.55 45.90 10.66
CA ALA A 556 -41.12 45.14 11.83
C ALA A 556 -39.74 44.51 11.62
N SER A 557 -39.46 43.96 10.43
CA SER A 557 -38.14 43.42 10.08
C SER A 557 -37.06 44.51 10.12
N ASP A 558 -37.30 45.66 9.50
CA ASP A 558 -36.36 46.78 9.46
C ASP A 558 -36.06 47.31 10.88
N THR A 559 -37.10 47.42 11.73
CA THR A 559 -36.93 47.83 13.13
C THR A 559 -36.22 46.78 13.99
N LEU A 560 -36.42 45.49 13.72
CA LEU A 560 -35.73 44.40 14.43
C LEU A 560 -34.25 44.33 14.06
N ASP A 561 -33.89 44.53 12.80
CA ASP A 561 -32.48 44.61 12.37
C ASP A 561 -31.78 45.82 12.98
N GLU A 562 -32.46 46.96 13.06
CA GLU A 562 -31.95 48.16 13.73
C GLU A 562 -31.76 47.93 15.24
N TRP A 563 -32.69 47.23 15.90
CA TRP A 563 -32.56 46.85 17.30
C TRP A 563 -31.45 45.82 17.54
N ALA A 564 -31.33 44.80 16.69
CA ALA A 564 -30.30 43.79 16.78
C ALA A 564 -28.89 44.40 16.64
N SER A 565 -28.71 45.34 15.69
CA SER A 565 -27.46 46.07 15.53
C SER A 565 -27.12 46.93 16.76
N ARG A 566 -28.10 47.64 17.33
CA ARG A 566 -27.93 48.43 18.57
C ARG A 566 -27.60 47.56 19.78
N ILE A 567 -28.26 46.41 19.94
CA ILE A 567 -27.99 45.46 21.03
C ILE A 567 -26.60 44.85 20.86
N SER A 568 -26.19 44.47 19.64
CA SER A 568 -24.84 43.96 19.38
C SER A 568 -23.75 44.99 19.69
N ALA A 569 -23.99 46.27 19.38
CA ALA A 569 -23.08 47.36 19.67
C ALA A 569 -23.01 47.65 21.19
N TRP A 570 -24.15 47.56 21.87
CA TRP A 570 -24.23 47.71 23.33
C TRP A 570 -23.55 46.55 24.07
N CYS A 571 -23.76 45.30 23.65
CA CYS A 571 -23.06 44.12 24.18
C CYS A 571 -21.55 44.20 23.94
N ARG A 572 -21.11 44.64 22.76
CA ARG A 572 -19.67 44.86 22.47
C ARG A 572 -19.07 45.91 23.41
N LYS A 573 -19.77 47.03 23.64
CA LYS A 573 -19.35 48.07 24.59
C LYS A 573 -19.32 47.57 26.04
N MET A 574 -20.30 46.76 26.44
CA MET A 574 -20.33 46.13 27.78
C MET A 574 -19.19 45.12 27.99
N LEU A 575 -18.91 44.28 26.98
CA LEU A 575 -17.81 43.32 27.03
C LEU A 575 -16.43 44.00 27.06
N GLN A 576 -16.26 45.10 26.31
CA GLN A 576 -15.07 45.95 26.39
C GLN A 576 -14.94 46.64 27.77
N ALA A 577 -16.05 47.08 28.37
CA ALA A 577 -16.05 47.69 29.70
C ALA A 577 -15.76 46.68 30.84
N MET A 578 -16.03 45.38 30.62
CA MET A 578 -15.69 44.29 31.56
C MET A 578 -14.29 43.69 31.34
N GLY A 579 -13.47 44.28 30.46
CA GLY A 579 -12.06 43.89 30.29
C GLY A 579 -11.80 42.67 29.42
N PHE A 580 -12.81 42.15 28.71
CA PHE A 580 -12.60 41.11 27.71
C PHE A 580 -12.10 41.74 26.39
N LYS A 581 -10.86 41.41 26.02
CA LYS A 581 -10.23 41.88 24.78
C LYS A 581 -10.78 41.07 23.59
N ILE A 582 -11.83 41.58 22.96
CA ILE A 582 -12.34 41.04 21.70
C ILE A 582 -11.32 41.42 20.62
N ARG A 583 -10.74 40.42 19.95
CA ARG A 583 -9.82 40.61 18.82
C ARG A 583 -10.65 41.01 17.61
N ASP A 584 -10.40 42.21 17.08
CA ASP A 584 -10.98 42.66 15.81
C ASP A 584 -10.53 41.71 14.70
N ASN A 585 -11.51 41.12 14.01
CA ASN A 585 -11.30 40.34 12.80
C ASN A 585 -12.02 41.12 11.69
N ASP A 586 -11.35 42.15 11.20
CA ASP A 586 -11.58 42.74 9.88
C ASP A 586 -10.19 42.89 9.24
N ASP A 587 -9.71 41.75 8.73
CA ASP A 587 -8.86 41.59 7.54
C ASP A 587 -9.24 40.25 6.88
#